data_AF-A0A1I1YJD4-F1
#
_entry.id   AF-A0A1I1YJD4-F1
#
_cell.length_a   1.000
_cell.length_b   1.000
_cell.length_c   1.000
_cell.angle_alpha   90.00
_cell.angle_beta   90.00
_cell.angle_gamma   90.00
#
_symmetry.space_group_name_H-M   'P 1'
#
loop_
_entity.id
_entity.type
_entity.pdbx_description
1 polymer ?
#
loop_
_entity_poly.entity_id
_entity_poly.type
_entity_poly.pdbx_seq_one_letter_code
_entity_poly.pdbx_strand_id
1 'polypeptide(L)'
;MNAHQPKSRSLVAAMMADEAAKRQARSAAEALANVPEIVDVAAWYTQHTALLHQLLHHAIKRVAAAPVSKQTQRVIQSLGRTHADLQAHTAKIAGPAVPRVLARDGVHTIEYDRLAEARAKVQVLTEELESMRAEKAWQPQFNVMSPKQETLALQFCLEIAGRRGEPGALPDPVRLLEMAQALYEAEREECAP
;
A
#
# COMPACT_ATOMS: atom_id res chain seq x y z
N MET A 1 -40.92 -52.28 44.34
CA MET A 1 -40.47 -51.26 43.36
C MET A 1 -40.63 -49.91 44.04
N ASN A 2 -39.54 -49.19 44.35
CA ASN A 2 -39.62 -47.79 44.75
C ASN A 2 -38.45 -47.05 44.11
N ALA A 3 -38.78 -46.27 43.09
CA ALA A 3 -37.86 -45.43 42.33
C ALA A 3 -37.28 -44.34 43.25
N HIS A 4 -35.96 -44.28 43.37
CA HIS A 4 -35.26 -43.15 43.96
C HIS A 4 -35.39 -41.94 43.02
N GLN A 5 -36.30 -41.02 43.34
CA GLN A 5 -36.34 -39.70 42.71
C GLN A 5 -35.06 -38.92 43.05
N PRO A 6 -34.42 -38.24 42.09
CA PRO A 6 -33.26 -37.40 42.37
C PRO A 6 -33.70 -36.20 43.21
N LYS A 7 -33.05 -35.99 44.35
CA LYS A 7 -33.28 -34.84 45.24
C LYS A 7 -33.12 -33.55 44.44
N SER A 8 -34.20 -32.77 44.34
CA SER A 8 -34.21 -31.44 43.75
C SER A 8 -33.22 -30.54 44.50
N ARG A 9 -32.07 -30.26 43.88
CA ARG A 9 -31.12 -29.28 44.42
C ARG A 9 -31.84 -27.94 44.44
N SER A 10 -31.88 -27.29 45.61
CA SER A 10 -32.41 -25.94 45.78
C SER A 10 -31.86 -25.04 44.68
N LEU A 11 -32.72 -24.24 44.03
CA LEU A 11 -32.36 -23.31 42.97
C LEU A 11 -31.22 -22.37 43.41
N VAL A 12 -31.21 -22.00 44.70
CA VAL A 12 -30.14 -21.22 45.32
C VAL A 12 -28.79 -21.96 45.32
N ALA A 13 -28.79 -23.27 45.58
CA ALA A 13 -27.57 -24.08 45.55
C ALA A 13 -27.02 -24.25 44.12
N ALA A 14 -27.90 -24.30 43.11
CA ALA A 14 -27.49 -24.32 41.71
C ALA A 14 -26.91 -22.97 41.27
N MET A 15 -27.54 -21.85 41.67
CA MET A 15 -27.04 -20.50 41.37
C MET A 15 -25.69 -20.23 42.04
N MET A 16 -25.51 -20.63 43.30
CA MET A 16 -24.23 -20.47 44.00
C MET A 16 -23.10 -21.31 43.37
N ALA A 17 -23.41 -22.50 42.86
CA ALA A 17 -22.43 -23.33 42.16
C ALA A 17 -22.06 -22.74 40.79
N ASP A 18 -23.03 -22.19 40.06
CA ASP A 18 -22.80 -21.48 38.79
C ASP A 18 -21.97 -20.21 39.01
N GLU A 19 -22.24 -19.45 40.08
CA GLU A 19 -21.47 -18.25 40.40
C GLU A 19 -20.04 -18.57 40.86
N ALA A 20 -19.85 -19.66 41.60
CA ALA A 20 -18.51 -20.17 41.94
C ALA A 20 -17.74 -20.62 40.69
N ALA A 21 -18.38 -21.35 39.77
CA ALA A 21 -17.78 -21.78 38.51
C ALA A 21 -17.40 -20.57 37.62
N LYS A 22 -18.26 -19.54 37.55
CA LYS A 22 -17.97 -18.29 36.83
C LYS A 22 -16.79 -17.53 37.44
N ARG A 23 -16.67 -17.48 38.77
CA ARG A 23 -15.52 -16.87 39.45
C ARG A 23 -14.23 -17.65 39.19
N GLN A 24 -14.28 -18.98 39.19
CA GLN A 24 -13.15 -19.83 38.85
C GLN A 24 -12.73 -19.69 37.38
N ALA A 25 -13.69 -19.61 36.46
CA ALA A 25 -13.43 -19.38 35.04
C ALA A 25 -12.81 -17.99 34.79
N ARG A 26 -13.27 -16.96 35.51
CA ARG A 26 -12.63 -15.62 35.47
C ARG A 26 -11.19 -15.66 35.98
N SER A 27 -10.95 -16.32 37.11
CA SER A 27 -9.59 -16.48 37.66
C SER A 27 -8.66 -17.24 36.71
N ALA A 28 -9.17 -18.27 36.02
CA ALA A 28 -8.41 -19.00 34.99
C ALA A 28 -8.14 -18.15 33.74
N ALA A 29 -9.10 -17.33 33.30
CA ALA A 29 -8.93 -16.41 32.19
C ALA A 29 -7.92 -15.29 32.51
N GLU A 30 -7.94 -14.76 33.73
CA GLU A 30 -6.96 -13.80 34.23
C GLU A 30 -5.56 -14.42 34.36
N ALA A 31 -5.47 -15.70 34.74
CA ALA A 31 -4.20 -16.43 34.75
C ALA A 31 -3.65 -16.65 33.33
N LEU A 32 -4.52 -16.96 32.35
CA LEU A 32 -4.14 -17.10 30.94
C LEU A 32 -3.73 -15.78 30.29
N ALA A 33 -4.34 -14.66 30.69
CA ALA A 33 -3.94 -13.32 30.21
C ALA A 33 -2.53 -12.91 30.66
N ASN A 34 -2.00 -13.55 31.71
CA ASN A 34 -0.66 -13.31 32.24
C ASN A 34 0.37 -14.38 31.81
N VAL A 35 -0.02 -15.33 30.95
CA VAL A 35 0.93 -16.27 30.34
C VAL A 35 1.81 -15.49 29.37
N PRO A 36 3.14 -15.50 29.53
CA PRO A 36 4.04 -14.88 28.57
C PRO A 36 3.80 -15.46 27.19
N GLU A 37 3.52 -14.60 26.21
CA GLU A 37 3.40 -15.02 24.83
C GLU A 37 4.75 -15.65 24.41
N ILE A 38 4.70 -16.89 23.92
CA ILE A 38 5.88 -17.54 23.37
C ILE A 38 6.13 -16.88 22.02
N VAL A 39 6.95 -15.83 22.03
CA VAL A 39 7.36 -15.13 20.83
C VAL A 39 8.47 -15.93 20.17
N ASP A 40 8.25 -16.34 18.92
CA ASP A 40 9.35 -16.75 18.05
C ASP A 40 10.22 -15.50 17.81
N VAL A 41 11.31 -15.41 18.58
CA VAL A 41 12.22 -14.28 18.57
C VAL A 41 12.81 -14.06 17.18
N ALA A 42 13.04 -15.13 16.41
CA ALA A 42 13.57 -15.02 15.06
C ALA A 42 12.53 -14.42 14.10
N ALA A 43 11.28 -14.88 14.15
CA ALA A 43 10.18 -14.32 13.35
C ALA A 43 9.82 -12.88 13.76
N TRP A 44 9.83 -12.58 15.06
CA TRP A 44 9.59 -11.24 15.58
C TRP A 44 10.67 -10.25 15.14
N TYR A 45 11.95 -10.63 15.27
CA TYR A 45 13.08 -9.81 14.83
C TYR A 45 13.00 -9.51 13.32
N THR A 46 12.65 -10.54 12.55
CA THR A 46 12.42 -10.49 11.10
C THR A 46 11.34 -9.46 10.72
N GLN A 47 10.20 -9.47 11.42
CA GLN A 47 9.12 -8.52 11.15
C GLN A 47 9.45 -7.11 11.66
N HIS A 48 10.05 -7.01 12.84
CA HIS A 48 10.42 -5.73 13.45
C HIS A 48 11.41 -4.94 12.58
N THR A 49 12.45 -5.60 12.09
CA THR A 49 13.44 -4.96 11.21
C THR A 49 12.82 -4.47 9.90
N ALA A 50 11.88 -5.23 9.32
CA ALA A 50 11.19 -4.81 8.10
C ALA A 50 10.34 -3.54 8.31
N LEU A 51 9.55 -3.51 9.39
CA LEU A 51 8.73 -2.34 9.75
C LEU A 51 9.58 -1.10 10.03
N LEU A 52 10.76 -1.29 10.62
CA LEU A 52 11.68 -0.20 10.94
C LEU A 52 12.27 0.46 9.68
N HIS A 53 12.68 -0.36 8.70
CA HIS A 53 13.15 0.15 7.41
C HIS A 53 12.03 0.84 6.62
N GLN A 54 10.80 0.31 6.66
CA GLN A 54 9.64 0.98 6.09
C GLN A 54 9.41 2.35 6.73
N LEU A 55 9.39 2.44 8.06
CA LEU A 55 9.22 3.71 8.77
C LEU A 55 10.28 4.74 8.37
N LEU A 56 11.55 4.32 8.32
CA LEU A 56 12.65 5.21 7.93
C LEU A 56 12.46 5.74 6.50
N HIS A 57 12.12 4.85 5.55
CA HIS A 57 11.88 5.25 4.18
C HIS A 57 10.72 6.25 4.05
N HIS A 58 9.62 6.02 4.76
CA HIS A 58 8.48 6.96 4.78
C HIS A 58 8.87 8.31 5.40
N ALA A 59 9.65 8.29 6.48
CA ALA A 59 10.14 9.51 7.12
C ALA A 59 11.06 10.31 6.17
N ILE A 60 12.03 9.65 5.54
CA ILE A 60 12.92 10.29 4.56
C ILE A 60 12.12 10.83 3.38
N LYS A 61 11.17 10.08 2.84
CA LYS A 61 10.29 10.52 1.74
C LYS A 61 9.52 11.79 2.10
N ARG A 62 8.89 11.82 3.27
CA ARG A 62 8.16 13.01 3.75
C ARG A 62 9.07 14.22 3.92
N VAL A 63 10.29 14.01 4.41
CA VAL A 63 11.27 15.08 4.58
C VAL A 63 11.83 15.55 3.22
N ALA A 64 12.02 14.64 2.26
CA ALA A 64 12.49 14.96 0.91
C ALA A 64 11.45 15.70 0.06
N ALA A 65 10.15 15.53 0.34
CA ALA A 65 9.08 16.31 -0.29
C ALA A 65 9.06 17.79 0.17
N ALA A 66 9.73 18.11 1.29
CA ALA A 66 9.89 19.50 1.72
C ALA A 66 10.97 20.22 0.88
N PRO A 67 10.87 21.54 0.69
CA PRO A 67 11.87 22.30 -0.06
C PRO A 67 13.28 22.08 0.50
N VAL A 68 14.24 21.92 -0.42
CA VAL A 68 15.64 21.62 -0.08
C VAL A 68 16.21 22.80 0.71
N SER A 69 16.42 22.57 2.01
CA SER A 69 17.02 23.53 2.91
C SER A 69 18.15 22.88 3.71
N LYS A 70 19.07 23.69 4.24
CA LYS A 70 20.12 23.20 5.16
C LYS A 70 19.52 22.48 6.37
N GLN A 71 18.31 22.87 6.80
CA GLN A 71 17.60 22.24 7.91
C GLN A 71 17.07 20.86 7.51
N THR A 72 16.42 20.73 6.36
CA THR A 72 15.94 19.47 5.79
C THR A 72 17.10 18.47 5.64
N GLN A 73 18.25 18.92 5.13
CA GLN A 73 19.43 18.08 4.95
C GLN A 73 20.03 17.59 6.28
N ARG A 74 20.06 18.44 7.32
CA ARG A 74 20.49 18.04 8.67
C ARG A 74 19.55 17.01 9.29
N VAL A 75 18.24 17.14 9.08
CA VAL A 75 17.25 16.17 9.58
C VAL A 75 17.47 14.80 8.93
N ILE A 76 17.66 14.75 7.60
CA ILE A 76 17.96 13.50 6.87
C ILE A 76 19.25 12.86 7.40
N GLN A 77 20.31 13.64 7.59
CA GLN A 77 21.57 13.14 8.13
C GLN A 77 21.43 12.62 9.57
N SER A 78 20.68 13.33 10.40
CA SER A 78 20.38 12.92 11.78
C SER A 78 19.62 11.59 11.81
N LEU A 79 18.58 11.45 10.99
CA LEU A 79 17.80 10.21 10.85
C LEU A 79 18.69 9.03 10.41
N GLY A 80 19.57 9.25 9.44
CA GLY A 80 20.51 8.22 8.98
C GLY A 80 21.48 7.77 10.07
N ARG A 81 21.98 8.70 10.91
CA ARG A 81 22.86 8.38 12.04
C ARG A 81 22.12 7.60 13.12
N THR A 82 20.94 8.06 13.55
CA THR A 82 20.13 7.37 14.56
C THR A 82 19.76 5.95 14.11
N HIS A 83 19.48 5.76 12.82
CA HIS A 83 19.23 4.42 12.27
C HIS A 83 20.46 3.52 12.36
N ALA A 84 21.64 4.01 11.99
CA ALA A 84 22.89 3.25 12.09
C ALA A 84 23.23 2.90 13.55
N ASP A 85 23.03 3.84 14.47
CA ASP A 85 23.23 3.63 15.90
C ASP A 85 22.28 2.57 16.45
N LEU A 86 21.01 2.58 16.01
CA LEU A 86 20.03 1.59 16.39
C LEU A 86 20.40 0.20 15.86
N GLN A 87 20.81 0.08 14.58
CA GLN A 87 21.27 -1.19 14.01
C GLN A 87 22.48 -1.74 14.78
N ALA A 88 23.46 -0.88 15.09
CA ALA A 88 24.64 -1.27 15.85
C ALA A 88 24.28 -1.70 17.28
N HIS A 89 23.29 -1.06 17.90
CA HIS A 89 22.79 -1.45 19.21
C HIS A 89 22.05 -2.79 19.17
N THR A 90 21.19 -3.00 18.18
CA THR A 90 20.46 -4.26 18.00
C THR A 90 21.40 -5.42 17.73
N ALA A 91 22.47 -5.23 16.93
CA ALA A 91 23.48 -6.24 16.69
C ALA A 91 24.21 -6.69 17.97
N LYS A 92 24.41 -5.78 18.94
CA LYS A 92 24.99 -6.13 20.26
C LYS A 92 24.06 -7.03 21.09
N ILE A 93 22.75 -6.87 20.93
CA ILE A 93 21.73 -7.65 21.65
C ILE A 93 21.51 -9.01 20.99
N ALA A 94 21.41 -9.03 19.67
CA ALA A 94 21.09 -10.23 18.89
C ALA A 94 22.30 -11.18 18.74
N GLY A 95 23.53 -10.67 18.79
CA GLY A 95 24.73 -11.50 18.66
C GLY A 95 24.71 -12.36 17.38
N PRO A 96 25.02 -13.68 17.44
CA PRO A 96 25.00 -14.57 16.28
C PRO A 96 23.59 -14.96 15.81
N ALA A 97 22.52 -14.51 16.48
CA ALA A 97 21.13 -14.85 16.14
C ALA A 97 20.54 -13.99 15.00
N VAL A 98 21.35 -13.15 14.34
CA VAL A 98 20.90 -12.38 13.18
C VAL A 98 20.52 -13.35 12.05
N PRO A 99 19.24 -13.38 11.63
CA PRO A 99 18.80 -14.32 10.61
C PRO A 99 19.53 -14.09 9.29
N ARG A 100 19.91 -15.18 8.65
CA ARG A 100 20.59 -15.20 7.35
C ARG A 100 19.79 -16.02 6.37
N VAL A 101 19.61 -15.51 5.15
CA VAL A 101 18.81 -16.15 4.12
C VAL A 101 19.73 -16.59 2.99
N LEU A 102 19.55 -17.82 2.52
CA LEU A 102 20.26 -18.29 1.33
C LEU A 102 19.64 -17.65 0.09
N ALA A 103 20.48 -17.10 -0.78
CA ALA A 103 20.08 -16.60 -2.07
C ALA A 103 19.58 -17.74 -2.95
N ARG A 104 18.83 -17.38 -4.01
CA ARG A 104 18.23 -18.36 -4.93
C ARG A 104 19.26 -19.26 -5.63
N ASP A 105 20.49 -18.78 -5.78
CA ASP A 105 21.60 -19.56 -6.36
C ASP A 105 22.13 -20.67 -5.45
N GLY A 106 21.71 -20.70 -4.17
CA GLY A 106 22.14 -21.69 -3.19
C GLY A 106 23.57 -21.49 -2.67
N VAL A 107 24.25 -20.41 -3.08
CA VAL A 107 25.67 -20.17 -2.78
C VAL A 107 25.83 -18.96 -1.88
N HIS A 108 25.12 -17.87 -2.17
CA HIS A 108 25.29 -16.62 -1.43
C HIS A 108 24.36 -16.58 -0.23
N THR A 109 24.87 -16.08 0.89
CA THR A 109 24.06 -15.81 2.08
C THR A 109 23.84 -14.32 2.21
N ILE A 110 22.60 -13.91 2.43
CA ILE A 110 22.17 -12.52 2.56
C ILE A 110 21.75 -12.31 4.02
N GLU A 111 22.36 -11.32 4.67
CA GLU A 111 21.89 -10.85 5.98
C GLU A 111 20.45 -10.35 5.85
N TYR A 112 19.58 -10.80 6.75
CA TYR A 112 18.17 -10.45 6.66
C TYR A 112 17.94 -8.93 6.71
N ASP A 113 18.74 -8.19 7.47
CA ASP A 113 18.65 -6.73 7.55
C ASP A 113 18.83 -6.07 6.18
N ARG A 114 19.79 -6.55 5.37
CA ARG A 114 20.00 -6.05 4.00
C ARG A 114 18.85 -6.42 3.08
N LEU A 115 18.27 -7.60 3.28
CA LEU A 115 17.09 -8.03 2.53
C LEU A 115 15.86 -7.19 2.89
N ALA A 116 15.66 -6.88 4.16
CA ALA A 116 14.59 -6.02 4.65
C ALA A 116 14.73 -4.58 4.10
N GLU A 117 15.94 -4.03 4.13
CA GLU A 117 16.25 -2.73 3.51
C GLU A 117 15.93 -2.74 2.00
N ALA A 118 16.40 -3.76 1.27
CA ALA A 118 16.16 -3.87 -0.17
C ALA A 118 14.66 -3.99 -0.50
N ARG A 119 13.91 -4.76 0.29
CA ARG A 119 12.44 -4.88 0.14
C ARG A 119 11.73 -3.55 0.37
N ALA A 120 12.09 -2.83 1.43
CA ALA A 120 11.51 -1.52 1.72
C ALA A 120 11.77 -0.53 0.57
N LYS A 121 13.00 -0.51 0.02
CA LYS A 121 13.34 0.30 -1.16
C LYS A 121 12.49 -0.07 -2.38
N VAL A 122 12.40 -1.36 -2.70
CA VAL A 122 11.61 -1.83 -3.86
C VAL A 122 10.15 -1.44 -3.71
N GLN A 123 9.57 -1.61 -2.52
CA GLN A 123 8.19 -1.22 -2.26
C GLN A 123 7.96 0.27 -2.54
N VAL A 124 8.77 1.14 -1.95
CA VAL A 124 8.64 2.61 -2.12
C VAL A 124 8.83 3.03 -3.58
N LEU A 125 9.83 2.47 -4.26
CA LEU A 125 10.09 2.78 -5.67
C LEU A 125 8.96 2.27 -6.58
N THR A 126 8.33 1.15 -6.23
CA THR A 126 7.19 0.62 -6.97
C THR A 126 5.98 1.54 -6.81
N GLU A 127 5.68 1.96 -5.59
CA GLU A 127 4.61 2.94 -5.30
C GLU A 127 4.86 4.27 -6.02
N GLU A 128 6.11 4.75 -6.08
CA GLU A 128 6.49 5.97 -6.80
C GLU A 128 6.35 5.81 -8.32
N LEU A 129 6.76 4.67 -8.87
CA LEU A 129 6.56 4.36 -10.28
C LEU A 129 5.08 4.32 -10.64
N GLU A 130 4.24 3.76 -9.77
CA GLU A 130 2.79 3.75 -9.96
C GLU A 130 2.20 5.16 -9.90
N SER A 131 2.59 5.98 -8.91
CA SER A 131 2.16 7.38 -8.82
C SER A 131 2.57 8.19 -10.05
N MET A 132 3.84 8.06 -10.50
CA MET A 132 4.31 8.77 -11.69
C MET A 132 3.63 8.28 -12.97
N ARG A 133 3.29 6.99 -13.06
CA ARG A 133 2.49 6.47 -14.18
C ARG A 133 1.07 7.02 -14.17
N ALA A 134 0.46 7.17 -13.00
CA ALA A 134 -0.85 7.79 -12.85
C ALA A 134 -0.83 9.28 -13.21
N GLU A 135 0.21 10.02 -12.79
CA GLU A 135 0.39 11.44 -13.11
C GLU A 135 0.71 11.69 -14.60
N LYS A 136 1.43 10.78 -15.25
CA LYS A 136 1.79 10.89 -16.69
C LYS A 136 0.76 10.31 -17.65
N ALA A 137 -0.33 9.71 -17.16
CA ALA A 137 -1.42 9.27 -18.01
C ALA A 137 -2.20 10.50 -18.48
N TRP A 138 -1.67 11.22 -19.47
CA TRP A 138 -2.43 12.26 -20.17
C TRP A 138 -3.71 11.64 -20.72
N GLN A 139 -4.86 12.22 -20.36
CA GLN A 139 -6.16 11.84 -20.88
C GLN A 139 -6.73 13.00 -21.68
N PRO A 140 -7.36 12.72 -22.84
CA PRO A 140 -8.08 13.73 -23.59
C PRO A 140 -9.25 14.20 -22.73
N GLN A 141 -9.32 15.50 -22.49
CA GLN A 141 -10.36 16.13 -21.71
C GLN A 141 -11.62 16.38 -22.54
N PHE A 142 -11.51 16.53 -23.88
CA PHE A 142 -12.60 16.79 -24.82
C PHE A 142 -13.56 17.93 -24.41
N ASN A 143 -13.20 18.75 -23.42
CA ASN A 143 -14.04 19.74 -22.75
C ASN A 143 -13.67 21.19 -23.14
N VAL A 144 -12.48 21.39 -23.70
CA VAL A 144 -11.97 22.64 -24.27
C VAL A 144 -11.44 22.32 -25.65
N MET A 145 -12.08 22.87 -26.70
CA MET A 145 -11.62 22.66 -28.07
C MET A 145 -10.30 23.41 -28.27
N SER A 146 -9.24 22.68 -28.61
CA SER A 146 -8.05 23.30 -29.22
C SER A 146 -8.41 24.00 -30.53
N PRO A 147 -7.67 25.03 -30.97
CA PRO A 147 -7.87 25.65 -32.29
C PRO A 147 -7.83 24.64 -33.45
N LYS A 148 -6.99 23.61 -33.35
CA LYS A 148 -6.92 22.52 -34.33
C LYS A 148 -8.15 21.61 -34.28
N GLN A 149 -8.65 21.25 -33.09
CA GLN A 149 -9.91 20.52 -32.95
C GLN A 149 -11.11 21.33 -33.46
N GLU A 150 -11.15 22.64 -33.22
CA GLU A 150 -12.21 23.52 -33.74
C GLU A 150 -12.23 23.51 -35.27
N THR A 151 -11.06 23.60 -35.90
CA THR A 151 -10.92 23.54 -37.36
C THR A 151 -11.38 22.18 -37.91
N LEU A 152 -10.96 21.08 -37.28
CA LEU A 152 -11.37 19.72 -37.66
C LEU A 152 -12.88 19.50 -37.48
N ALA A 153 -13.46 19.97 -36.37
CA ALA A 153 -14.89 19.86 -36.10
C ALA A 153 -15.71 20.60 -37.17
N LEU A 154 -15.28 21.79 -37.59
CA LEU A 154 -15.92 22.52 -38.68
C LEU A 154 -15.82 21.76 -40.02
N GLN A 155 -14.67 21.15 -40.32
CA GLN A 155 -14.50 20.32 -41.52
C GLN A 155 -15.43 19.11 -41.50
N PHE A 156 -15.52 18.39 -40.38
CA PHE A 156 -16.40 17.23 -40.24
C PHE A 156 -17.87 17.61 -40.31
N CYS A 157 -18.27 18.73 -39.69
CA CYS A 157 -19.63 19.26 -39.83
C CYS A 157 -20.00 19.55 -41.30
N LEU A 158 -19.08 20.12 -42.08
CA LEU A 158 -19.28 20.37 -43.51
C LEU A 158 -19.30 19.08 -44.34
N GLU A 159 -18.53 18.06 -43.97
CA GLU A 159 -18.53 16.74 -44.62
C GLU A 159 -19.88 16.03 -44.44
N ILE A 160 -20.41 16.06 -43.21
CA ILE A 160 -21.65 15.38 -42.83
C ILE A 160 -22.88 16.13 -43.34
N ALA A 161 -22.94 17.45 -43.13
CA ALA A 161 -24.12 18.25 -43.46
C ALA A 161 -24.11 18.78 -44.91
N GLY A 162 -22.93 18.80 -45.55
CA GLY A 162 -22.73 19.42 -46.85
C GLY A 162 -22.54 20.94 -46.78
N ARG A 163 -22.07 21.54 -47.87
CA ARG A 163 -21.99 23.00 -48.01
C ARG A 163 -23.37 23.54 -48.36
N ARG A 164 -23.77 24.68 -47.76
CA ARG A 164 -25.07 25.37 -47.95
C ARG A 164 -25.79 24.98 -49.26
N GLY A 165 -26.80 24.13 -49.14
CA GLY A 165 -27.69 23.74 -50.24
C GLY A 165 -27.38 22.38 -50.90
N GLU A 166 -26.22 21.78 -50.65
CA GLU A 166 -25.89 20.44 -51.13
C GLU A 166 -26.00 19.41 -49.97
N PRO A 167 -26.61 18.23 -50.20
CA PRO A 167 -26.63 17.18 -49.20
C PRO A 167 -25.22 16.63 -48.95
N GLY A 168 -24.80 16.60 -47.69
CA GLY A 168 -23.54 15.96 -47.28
C GLY A 168 -23.56 14.44 -47.41
N ALA A 169 -22.42 13.82 -47.07
CA ALA A 169 -22.29 12.36 -47.06
C ALA A 169 -22.43 11.84 -45.63
N LEU A 170 -23.36 10.90 -45.41
CA LEU A 170 -23.45 10.24 -44.12
C LEU A 170 -22.17 9.40 -43.93
N PRO A 171 -21.33 9.68 -42.91
CA PRO A 171 -20.09 8.96 -42.71
C PRO A 171 -20.40 7.51 -42.31
N ASP A 172 -19.61 6.59 -42.85
CA ASP A 172 -19.66 5.21 -42.39
C ASP A 172 -19.01 5.08 -40.98
N PRO A 173 -19.20 3.94 -40.30
CA PRO A 173 -18.63 3.74 -38.97
C PRO A 173 -17.11 3.86 -38.91
N VAL A 174 -16.39 3.53 -39.99
CA VAL A 174 -14.93 3.64 -40.03
C VAL A 174 -14.52 5.11 -40.08
N ARG A 175 -15.20 5.89 -40.91
CA ARG A 175 -14.98 7.34 -41.02
C ARG A 175 -15.26 8.07 -39.71
N LEU A 176 -16.30 7.65 -38.97
CA LEU A 176 -16.57 8.19 -37.63
C LEU A 176 -15.42 7.92 -36.64
N LEU A 177 -14.81 6.73 -36.70
CA LEU A 177 -13.66 6.40 -35.87
C LEU A 177 -12.41 7.20 -36.27
N GLU A 178 -12.19 7.42 -37.56
CA GLU A 178 -11.12 8.29 -38.06
C GLU A 178 -11.28 9.74 -37.59
N MET A 179 -12.50 10.29 -37.66
CA MET A 179 -12.81 11.63 -37.17
C MET A 179 -12.55 11.75 -35.66
N ALA A 180 -12.98 10.76 -34.88
CA ALA A 180 -12.73 10.70 -33.44
C ALA A 180 -11.22 10.62 -33.13
N GLN A 181 -10.48 9.78 -33.86
CA GLN A 181 -9.03 9.67 -33.73
C GLN A 181 -8.33 10.99 -34.07
N ALA A 182 -8.74 11.68 -35.13
CA ALA A 182 -8.15 12.96 -35.52
C ALA A 182 -8.37 14.05 -34.45
N LEU A 183 -9.55 14.10 -33.84
CA LEU A 183 -9.83 15.01 -32.72
C LEU A 183 -8.97 14.69 -31.49
N TYR A 184 -8.78 13.40 -31.19
CA TYR A 184 -7.90 12.94 -30.11
C TYR A 184 -6.44 13.30 -30.35
N GLU A 185 -5.92 13.08 -31.56
CA GLU A 185 -4.54 13.37 -31.92
C GLU A 185 -4.26 14.88 -31.91
N ALA A 186 -5.22 15.69 -32.36
CA ALA A 186 -5.14 17.14 -32.29
C ALA A 186 -5.04 17.65 -30.84
N GLU A 187 -5.83 17.09 -29.93
CA GLU A 187 -5.73 17.43 -28.50
C GLU A 187 -4.39 16.99 -27.91
N ARG A 188 -3.93 15.79 -28.27
CA ARG A 188 -2.68 15.23 -27.77
C ARG A 188 -1.49 16.09 -28.19
N GLU A 189 -1.44 16.54 -29.43
CA GLU A 189 -0.34 17.37 -29.91
C GLU A 189 -0.23 18.72 -29.20
N GLU A 190 -1.35 19.30 -28.77
CA GLU A 190 -1.37 20.63 -28.14
C GLU A 190 -1.37 20.59 -26.61
N CYS A 191 -1.94 19.55 -26.01
CA CYS A 191 -2.19 19.48 -24.57
C CYS A 191 -1.45 18.35 -23.85
N ALA A 192 -0.75 17.46 -24.57
CA ALA A 192 0.14 16.50 -23.91
C ALA A 192 1.36 17.23 -23.29
N PRO A 193 1.82 16.82 -22.10
CA PRO A 193 2.95 17.42 -21.41
C PRO A 193 4.31 17.17 -22.09
#